data_AF-A0AAV8UQM5-F1
#
_entry.id   AF-A0AAV8UQM5-F1
#
_cell.length_a   1.000
_cell.length_b   1.000
_cell.length_c   1.000
_cell.angle_alpha   90.00
_cell.angle_beta   90.00
_cell.angle_gamma   90.00
#
_symmetry.space_group_name_H-M   'P 1'
#
loop_
_entity.id
_entity.type
_entity.pdbx_description
1 polymer ?
#
loop_
_entity_poly.entity_id
_entity_poly.type
_entity_poly.pdbx_seq_one_letter_code
_entity_poly.pdbx_strand_id
1 'polypeptide(L)'
;MKEKNRDDDEEREKMVAYVEGKIKWFKEKNPDLHIGDKQYSERTLEVVPGAEPSQDYVSRLEEEGFFSVDRVLEDNELINRLARGAQRLAEYNMPPTFLILYDEVWMLVKALTKLVQSSAAPENEFNGDVLVWVIDPNKDDAGFTPHRDRQPEDVELSFAYGKGFNFARVSPQYHTCWVALTDATPDNSCLYVIPKHADPGYMTGDLDTEDPLQRALKKKDDYQSIRAVPLQAGGAAIFSHRIIHWGSRGRKGPDVRPRISISFAYSKPSFEPNYLLRLQSPSKTFPEVLDRLHLASAQVIAYHDRFQPTIPALRDSYKIFKYFKTRYRHQYRKRLPPEDATEAEGNARDGSSGEDLIEAMVEEMLESEYLIQDDFDKMAAEEAGGDPPDEGDASDRLEATLEDLHDAIEKSTYEEDQEVQSSLISLRDAIRRSKHRRNN
;
A
#
# COMPACT_ATOMS: atom_id res chain seq x y z
N MET A 1 44.41 -3.74 -8.44
CA MET A 1 43.36 -4.78 -8.58
C MET A 1 43.24 -5.66 -7.33
N LYS A 2 44.35 -6.10 -6.70
CA LYS A 2 44.30 -6.87 -5.44
C LYS A 2 43.96 -6.06 -4.17
N GLU A 3 44.32 -4.77 -4.11
CA GLU A 3 43.98 -3.89 -2.97
C GLU A 3 42.50 -3.48 -3.00
N LYS A 4 41.97 -3.05 -4.15
CA LYS A 4 40.54 -2.71 -4.30
C LYS A 4 39.59 -3.84 -3.89
N ASN A 5 39.92 -5.09 -4.23
CA ASN A 5 39.11 -6.25 -3.82
C ASN A 5 39.18 -6.53 -2.31
N ARG A 6 40.27 -6.14 -1.64
CA ARG A 6 40.45 -6.37 -0.20
C ARG A 6 39.71 -5.30 0.62
N ASP A 7 39.69 -4.06 0.13
CA ASP A 7 38.93 -2.97 0.76
C ASP A 7 37.42 -3.21 0.65
N ASP A 8 36.94 -3.70 -0.51
CA ASP A 8 35.54 -4.08 -0.72
C ASP A 8 35.08 -5.24 0.21
N ASP A 9 35.96 -6.22 0.45
CA ASP A 9 35.69 -7.34 1.36
C ASP A 9 35.63 -6.89 2.83
N GLU A 10 36.53 -6.00 3.26
CA GLU A 10 36.53 -5.45 4.62
C GLU A 10 35.31 -4.56 4.89
N GLU A 11 34.89 -3.73 3.93
CA GLU A 11 33.68 -2.91 4.03
C GLU A 11 32.43 -3.79 4.12
N ARG A 12 32.38 -4.88 3.35
CA ARG A 12 31.31 -5.88 3.42
C ARG A 12 31.25 -6.56 4.78
N GLU A 13 32.36 -6.99 5.36
CA GLU A 13 32.39 -7.59 6.69
C GLU A 13 31.89 -6.61 7.77
N LYS A 14 32.32 -5.34 7.71
CA LYS A 14 31.83 -4.29 8.63
C LYS A 14 30.33 -4.10 8.51
N MET A 15 29.80 -4.09 7.28
CA MET A 15 28.38 -3.90 7.07
C MET A 15 27.56 -5.10 7.57
N VAL A 16 28.04 -6.33 7.37
CA VAL A 16 27.41 -7.54 7.92
C VAL A 16 27.35 -7.46 9.44
N ALA A 17 28.47 -7.17 10.11
CA ALA A 17 28.53 -7.03 11.56
C ALA A 17 27.60 -5.93 12.09
N TYR A 18 27.52 -4.80 11.37
CA TYR A 18 26.60 -3.71 11.70
C TYR A 18 25.13 -4.16 11.62
N VAL A 19 24.73 -4.86 10.55
CA VAL A 19 23.36 -5.39 10.40
C VAL A 19 23.03 -6.42 11.46
N GLU A 20 23.94 -7.34 11.75
CA GLU A 20 23.77 -8.32 12.83
C GLU A 20 23.57 -7.63 14.18
N GLY A 21 24.32 -6.56 14.45
CA GLY A 21 24.12 -5.71 15.61
C GLY A 21 22.72 -5.09 15.69
N LYS A 22 22.18 -4.58 14.57
CA LYS A 22 20.80 -4.06 14.50
C LYS A 22 19.76 -5.15 14.74
N ILE A 23 19.89 -6.30 14.08
CA ILE A 23 18.98 -7.44 14.27
C ILE A 23 18.99 -7.90 15.72
N LYS A 24 20.17 -8.00 16.34
CA LYS A 24 20.30 -8.35 17.76
C LYS A 24 19.57 -7.34 18.66
N TRP A 25 19.73 -6.05 18.40
CA TRP A 25 19.02 -5.01 19.14
C TRP A 25 17.50 -5.18 19.06
N PHE A 26 16.94 -5.44 17.86
CA PHE A 26 15.50 -5.67 17.70
C PHE A 26 15.01 -6.92 18.45
N LYS A 27 15.80 -8.00 18.49
CA LYS A 27 15.49 -9.19 19.31
C LYS A 27 15.47 -8.88 20.80
N GLU A 28 16.44 -8.10 21.27
CA GLU A 28 16.54 -7.70 22.69
C GLU A 28 15.39 -6.78 23.11
N LYS A 29 14.93 -5.89 22.22
CA LYS A 29 13.86 -4.94 22.54
C LYS A 29 12.47 -5.53 22.50
N ASN A 30 12.27 -6.62 21.75
CA ASN A 30 11.00 -7.35 21.68
C ASN A 30 11.24 -8.86 21.88
N PRO A 31 11.54 -9.30 23.11
CA PRO A 31 11.91 -10.69 23.40
C PRO A 31 10.74 -11.69 23.27
N ASP A 32 9.52 -11.19 23.15
CA ASP A 32 8.27 -11.94 22.93
C ASP A 32 7.92 -12.13 21.44
N LEU A 33 8.72 -11.59 20.53
CA LEU A 33 8.58 -11.73 19.09
C LEU A 33 9.82 -12.41 18.48
N HIS A 34 9.66 -13.04 17.31
CA HIS A 34 10.73 -13.83 16.69
C HIS A 34 11.29 -13.12 15.45
N ILE A 35 12.59 -13.23 15.20
CA ILE A 35 13.21 -12.74 13.95
C ILE A 35 14.03 -13.86 13.34
N GLY A 36 13.55 -14.39 12.21
CA GLY A 36 14.21 -15.44 11.45
C GLY A 36 14.25 -16.78 12.18
N ASP A 37 13.29 -17.04 13.07
CA ASP A 37 13.20 -18.31 13.77
C ASP A 37 12.53 -19.35 12.87
N LYS A 38 13.34 -20.28 12.35
CA LYS A 38 12.88 -21.36 11.46
C LYS A 38 11.90 -22.30 12.13
N GLN A 39 12.11 -22.61 13.41
CA GLN A 39 11.21 -23.52 14.14
C GLN A 39 9.87 -22.85 14.41
N TYR A 40 9.86 -21.54 14.69
CA TYR A 40 8.64 -20.77 14.79
C TYR A 40 7.91 -20.68 13.44
N SER A 41 8.61 -20.31 12.36
CA SER A 41 8.00 -20.15 11.05
C SER A 41 7.44 -21.45 10.49
N GLU A 42 8.13 -22.59 10.65
CA GLU A 42 7.66 -23.90 10.21
C GLU A 42 6.39 -24.35 10.95
N ARG A 43 6.33 -24.15 12.29
CA ARG A 43 5.14 -24.47 13.09
C ARG A 43 3.93 -23.61 12.76
N THR A 44 4.16 -22.40 12.26
CA THR A 44 3.13 -21.40 11.98
C THR A 44 2.71 -21.39 10.51
N LEU A 45 3.21 -22.33 9.68
CA LEU A 45 2.79 -22.49 8.30
C LEU A 45 1.29 -22.83 8.15
N GLU A 46 0.66 -23.39 9.18
CA GLU A 46 -0.77 -23.69 9.21
C GLU A 46 -1.57 -22.56 9.86
N VAL A 47 -1.37 -21.32 9.40
CA VAL A 47 -2.17 -20.17 9.83
C VAL A 47 -3.67 -20.47 9.65
N VAL A 48 -4.42 -20.44 10.75
CA VAL A 48 -5.88 -20.52 10.79
C VAL A 48 -6.42 -19.09 10.68
N PRO A 49 -7.02 -18.71 9.53
CA PRO A 49 -7.65 -17.41 9.39
C PRO A 49 -8.80 -17.27 10.40
N GLY A 50 -8.97 -16.08 10.98
CA GLY A 50 -10.12 -15.75 11.83
C GLY A 50 -11.37 -15.35 11.06
N ALA A 51 -11.24 -15.17 9.74
CA ALA A 51 -12.33 -14.85 8.83
C ALA A 51 -12.25 -15.77 7.60
N GLU A 52 -13.38 -16.37 7.27
CA GLU A 52 -13.55 -17.13 6.04
C GLU A 52 -14.01 -16.22 4.89
N PRO A 53 -13.59 -16.49 3.65
CA PRO A 53 -14.08 -15.75 2.49
C PRO A 53 -15.61 -15.85 2.38
N SER A 54 -16.26 -14.72 2.09
CA SER A 54 -17.71 -14.64 1.94
C SER A 54 -18.08 -13.84 0.70
N GLN A 55 -19.17 -14.24 0.03
CA GLN A 55 -19.75 -13.48 -1.07
C GLN A 55 -20.26 -12.10 -0.60
N ASP A 56 -20.59 -11.96 0.69
CA ASP A 56 -20.92 -10.66 1.29
C ASP A 56 -19.75 -9.67 1.19
N TYR A 57 -18.53 -10.11 1.48
CA TYR A 57 -17.34 -9.25 1.39
C TYR A 57 -17.09 -8.76 -0.03
N VAL A 58 -17.28 -9.64 -1.01
CA VAL A 58 -17.21 -9.27 -2.44
C VAL A 58 -18.24 -8.18 -2.74
N SER A 59 -19.50 -8.38 -2.34
CA SER A 59 -20.57 -7.42 -2.60
C SER A 59 -20.34 -6.08 -1.92
N ARG A 60 -19.89 -6.07 -0.65
CA ARG A 60 -19.58 -4.82 0.07
C ARG A 60 -18.39 -4.09 -0.55
N LEU A 61 -17.38 -4.81 -1.03
CA LEU A 61 -16.29 -4.20 -1.78
C LEU A 61 -16.77 -3.60 -3.11
N GLU A 62 -17.68 -4.27 -3.83
CA GLU A 62 -18.24 -3.77 -5.09
C GLU A 62 -19.14 -2.54 -4.89
N GLU A 63 -19.94 -2.50 -3.82
CA GLU A 63 -20.94 -1.46 -3.54
C GLU A 63 -20.40 -0.28 -2.71
N GLU A 64 -19.62 -0.58 -1.67
CA GLU A 64 -19.08 0.40 -0.72
C GLU A 64 -17.60 0.70 -0.99
N GLY A 65 -16.88 -0.15 -1.73
CA GLY A 65 -15.43 -0.04 -1.96
C GLY A 65 -14.57 -0.46 -0.78
N PHE A 66 -15.19 -0.95 0.31
CA PHE A 66 -14.52 -1.53 1.47
C PHE A 66 -15.41 -2.54 2.20
N PHE A 67 -14.80 -3.36 3.05
CA PHE A 67 -15.48 -4.17 4.05
C PHE A 67 -14.62 -4.33 5.31
N SER A 68 -15.21 -4.87 6.37
CA SER A 68 -14.52 -5.17 7.62
C SER A 68 -14.69 -6.61 8.02
N VAL A 69 -13.70 -7.15 8.72
CA VAL A 69 -13.73 -8.47 9.36
C VAL A 69 -13.40 -8.33 10.84
N ASP A 70 -14.08 -9.10 11.68
CA ASP A 70 -13.93 -9.01 13.13
C ASP A 70 -12.57 -9.51 13.61
N ARG A 71 -12.00 -10.52 12.93
CA ARG A 71 -10.70 -11.10 13.24
C ARG A 71 -9.98 -11.61 12.00
N VAL A 72 -8.71 -11.24 11.84
CA VAL A 72 -7.82 -11.78 10.80
C VAL A 72 -7.23 -13.13 11.21
N LEU A 73 -6.95 -13.29 12.51
CA LEU A 73 -6.39 -14.50 13.12
C LEU A 73 -7.20 -14.88 14.35
N GLU A 74 -7.30 -16.17 14.65
CA GLU A 74 -7.89 -16.66 15.91
C GLU A 74 -6.99 -16.43 17.13
N ASP A 75 -5.67 -16.28 16.92
CA ASP A 75 -4.70 -16.05 17.99
C ASP A 75 -4.67 -14.58 18.43
N ASN A 76 -5.56 -14.21 19.35
CA ASN A 76 -5.60 -12.87 19.95
C ASN A 76 -4.31 -12.53 20.71
N GLU A 77 -3.59 -13.52 21.26
CA GLU A 77 -2.35 -13.22 21.98
C GLU A 77 -1.22 -12.84 21.02
N LEU A 78 -1.19 -13.38 19.81
CA LEU A 78 -0.29 -12.90 18.75
C LEU A 78 -0.57 -11.42 18.44
N ILE A 79 -1.83 -11.02 18.30
CA ILE A 79 -2.20 -9.61 18.08
C ILE A 79 -1.69 -8.74 19.25
N ASN A 80 -1.90 -9.17 20.49
CA ASN A 80 -1.42 -8.46 21.67
C ASN A 80 0.12 -8.36 21.71
N ARG A 81 0.84 -9.41 21.32
CA ARG A 81 2.32 -9.40 21.21
C ARG A 81 2.79 -8.38 20.17
N LEU A 82 2.14 -8.32 19.00
CA LEU A 82 2.44 -7.33 17.97
C LEU A 82 2.17 -5.91 18.45
N ALA A 83 1.06 -5.66 19.14
CA ALA A 83 0.72 -4.37 19.72
C ALA A 83 1.79 -3.90 20.73
N ARG A 84 2.20 -4.79 21.64
CA ARG A 84 3.30 -4.51 22.59
C ARG A 84 4.61 -4.25 21.85
N GLY A 85 4.89 -4.99 20.79
CA GLY A 85 6.08 -4.81 19.96
C GLY A 85 6.16 -3.42 19.33
N ALA A 86 5.07 -2.99 18.70
CA ALA A 86 4.95 -1.65 18.10
C ALA A 86 5.09 -0.54 19.16
N GLN A 87 4.43 -0.71 20.31
CA GLN A 87 4.51 0.23 21.41
C GLN A 87 5.94 0.37 21.95
N ARG A 88 6.66 -0.74 22.14
CA ARG A 88 8.07 -0.70 22.59
C ARG A 88 8.97 -0.02 21.57
N LEU A 89 8.78 -0.26 20.27
CA LEU A 89 9.53 0.44 19.22
C LEU A 89 9.34 1.96 19.32
N ALA A 90 8.10 2.42 19.46
CA ALA A 90 7.79 3.83 19.66
C ALA A 90 8.44 4.41 20.94
N GLU A 91 8.41 3.66 22.05
CA GLU A 91 9.06 4.06 23.31
C GLU A 91 10.58 4.19 23.21
N TYR A 92 11.21 3.43 22.30
CA TYR A 92 12.63 3.55 21.97
C TYR A 92 12.92 4.60 20.88
N ASN A 93 11.94 5.41 20.48
CA ASN A 93 12.02 6.37 19.38
C ASN A 93 12.43 5.72 18.03
N MET A 94 12.02 4.47 17.83
CA MET A 94 12.16 3.78 16.56
C MET A 94 10.81 3.77 15.83
N PRO A 95 10.80 4.01 14.50
CA PRO A 95 9.59 3.90 13.70
C PRO A 95 8.91 2.53 13.93
N PRO A 96 7.62 2.49 14.31
CA PRO A 96 6.93 1.23 14.57
C PRO A 96 6.91 0.27 13.37
N THR A 97 7.05 0.79 12.14
CA THR A 97 7.16 -0.01 10.90
C THR A 97 8.27 -1.07 10.92
N PHE A 98 9.29 -0.92 11.76
CA PHE A 98 10.26 -1.99 11.99
C PHE A 98 9.65 -3.28 12.55
N LEU A 99 8.38 -3.28 12.96
CA LEU A 99 7.65 -4.50 13.32
C LEU A 99 7.65 -5.55 12.19
N ILE A 100 7.77 -5.15 10.92
CA ILE A 100 7.86 -6.08 9.78
C ILE A 100 9.06 -7.05 9.85
N LEU A 101 10.06 -6.76 10.70
CA LEU A 101 11.16 -7.67 10.96
C LEU A 101 10.71 -8.98 11.59
N TYR A 102 9.64 -8.96 12.39
CA TYR A 102 9.23 -10.09 13.21
C TYR A 102 8.40 -11.11 12.42
N ASP A 103 8.63 -12.39 12.69
CA ASP A 103 7.97 -13.53 12.03
C ASP A 103 6.44 -13.47 12.20
N GLU A 104 5.95 -12.95 13.33
CA GLU A 104 4.53 -12.74 13.61
C GLU A 104 3.81 -11.85 12.58
N VAL A 105 4.48 -10.83 12.04
CA VAL A 105 3.88 -9.98 10.99
C VAL A 105 3.65 -10.78 9.71
N TRP A 106 4.54 -11.71 9.38
CA TRP A 106 4.40 -12.55 8.19
C TRP A 106 3.28 -13.60 8.32
N MET A 107 2.86 -13.91 9.55
CA MET A 107 1.63 -14.68 9.78
C MET A 107 0.38 -13.88 9.39
N LEU A 108 0.35 -12.57 9.69
CA LEU A 108 -0.73 -11.68 9.23
C LEU A 108 -0.75 -11.60 7.71
N VAL A 109 0.40 -11.38 7.06
CA VAL A 109 0.50 -11.35 5.59
C VAL A 109 -0.06 -12.63 4.99
N LYS A 110 0.23 -13.80 5.58
CA LYS A 110 -0.28 -15.08 5.11
C LYS A 110 -1.79 -15.24 5.26
N ALA A 111 -2.37 -14.87 6.41
CA ALA A 111 -3.82 -14.88 6.61
C ALA A 111 -4.54 -13.92 5.65
N LEU A 112 -4.05 -12.69 5.55
CA LEU A 112 -4.62 -11.66 4.69
C LEU A 112 -4.51 -12.02 3.21
N THR A 113 -3.42 -12.67 2.78
CA THR A 113 -3.30 -13.16 1.40
C THR A 113 -4.44 -14.10 1.04
N LYS A 114 -4.74 -15.07 1.91
CA LYS A 114 -5.88 -15.99 1.69
C LYS A 114 -7.20 -15.23 1.63
N LEU A 115 -7.41 -14.28 2.55
CA LEU A 115 -8.63 -13.48 2.62
C LEU A 115 -8.81 -12.64 1.35
N VAL A 116 -7.81 -11.82 0.97
CA VAL A 116 -7.86 -10.94 -0.22
C VAL A 116 -8.09 -11.74 -1.50
N GLN A 117 -7.31 -12.80 -1.71
CA GLN A 117 -7.40 -13.59 -2.94
C GLN A 117 -8.73 -14.33 -3.07
N SER A 118 -9.37 -14.67 -1.95
CA SER A 118 -10.63 -15.41 -1.97
C SER A 118 -11.88 -14.53 -1.90
N SER A 119 -11.76 -13.26 -1.47
CA SER A 119 -12.91 -12.38 -1.20
C SER A 119 -12.94 -11.06 -1.96
N ALA A 120 -11.83 -10.63 -2.57
CA ALA A 120 -11.71 -9.29 -3.14
C ALA A 120 -11.06 -9.28 -4.52
N ALA A 121 -9.87 -9.90 -4.63
CA ALA A 121 -9.06 -9.83 -5.83
C ALA A 121 -8.12 -11.05 -5.93
N PRO A 122 -8.52 -12.11 -6.64
CA PRO A 122 -7.75 -13.37 -6.76
C PRO A 122 -6.34 -13.20 -7.31
N GLU A 123 -6.11 -12.15 -8.11
CA GLU A 123 -4.82 -11.87 -8.73
C GLU A 123 -3.95 -10.90 -7.91
N ASN A 124 -4.47 -10.33 -6.81
CA ASN A 124 -3.69 -9.42 -5.99
C ASN A 124 -2.76 -10.21 -5.06
N GLU A 125 -1.52 -9.72 -4.99
CA GLU A 125 -0.47 -10.27 -4.14
C GLU A 125 0.05 -9.17 -3.22
N PHE A 126 0.57 -9.57 -2.05
CA PHE A 126 1.25 -8.65 -1.16
C PHE A 126 2.41 -7.98 -1.90
N ASN A 127 2.45 -6.64 -1.94
CA ASN A 127 3.41 -5.90 -2.76
C ASN A 127 4.61 -5.36 -1.97
N GLY A 128 4.68 -5.59 -0.66
CA GLY A 128 5.78 -5.11 0.17
C GLY A 128 5.50 -3.81 0.94
N ASP A 129 4.44 -3.07 0.62
CA ASP A 129 4.07 -1.88 1.40
C ASP A 129 3.38 -2.30 2.71
N VAL A 130 3.96 -1.90 3.83
CA VAL A 130 3.58 -2.21 5.21
C VAL A 130 3.91 -1.03 6.11
N LEU A 131 2.88 -0.40 6.66
CA LEU A 131 3.04 0.73 7.57
C LEU A 131 2.47 0.38 8.93
N VAL A 132 3.22 0.68 9.99
CA VAL A 132 2.75 0.51 11.37
C VAL A 132 2.72 1.86 12.05
N TRP A 133 1.58 2.15 12.68
CA TRP A 133 1.31 3.43 13.33
C TRP A 133 0.93 3.20 14.78
N VAL A 134 1.47 4.05 15.67
CA VAL A 134 1.05 4.20 17.05
C VAL A 134 0.54 5.63 17.18
N ILE A 135 -0.78 5.80 17.30
CA ILE A 135 -1.43 7.11 17.38
C ILE A 135 -1.94 7.30 18.80
N ASP A 136 -1.36 8.25 19.54
CA ASP A 136 -1.80 8.62 20.89
C ASP A 136 -2.46 10.01 20.87
N PRO A 137 -3.81 10.09 20.95
CA PRO A 137 -4.52 11.38 21.01
C PRO A 137 -4.07 12.26 22.18
N ASN A 138 -3.56 11.68 23.28
CA ASN A 138 -3.07 12.44 24.42
C ASN A 138 -1.75 13.16 24.12
N LYS A 139 -1.07 12.80 23.04
CA LYS A 139 0.14 13.46 22.51
C LYS A 139 -0.15 14.36 21.30
N ASP A 140 -1.42 14.63 21.01
CA ASP A 140 -1.86 15.36 19.81
C ASP A 140 -1.58 14.64 18.49
N ASP A 141 -1.29 13.33 18.54
CA ASP A 141 -1.12 12.52 17.33
C ASP A 141 -2.46 12.39 16.57
N ALA A 142 -2.38 12.29 15.26
CA ALA A 142 -3.51 12.02 14.38
C ALA A 142 -3.09 11.06 13.26
N GLY A 143 -4.08 10.36 12.70
CA GLY A 143 -3.85 9.64 11.45
C GLY A 143 -3.72 10.58 10.26
N PHE A 144 -3.66 9.98 9.08
CA PHE A 144 -3.50 10.71 7.83
C PHE A 144 -4.72 11.58 7.57
N THR A 145 -4.52 12.72 6.89
CA THR A 145 -5.61 13.52 6.35
C THR A 145 -6.41 12.74 5.30
N PRO A 146 -7.63 13.17 4.93
CA PRO A 146 -8.38 12.55 3.83
C PRO A 146 -7.55 12.42 2.55
N HIS A 147 -7.39 11.19 2.07
CA HIS A 147 -6.60 10.85 0.88
C HIS A 147 -7.10 9.54 0.26
N ARG A 148 -6.55 9.19 -0.91
CA ARG A 148 -6.68 7.90 -1.57
C ARG A 148 -5.28 7.28 -1.65
N ASP A 149 -5.16 5.96 -1.60
CA ASP A 149 -3.82 5.35 -1.60
C ASP A 149 -3.10 5.51 -2.95
N ARG A 150 -3.82 5.51 -4.07
CA ARG A 150 -3.25 5.63 -5.43
C ARG A 150 -4.15 6.43 -6.36
N GLN A 151 -3.59 7.33 -7.18
CA GLN A 151 -4.29 8.14 -8.20
C GLN A 151 -3.67 8.00 -9.61
N PRO A 152 -3.68 6.80 -10.22
CA PRO A 152 -3.10 6.65 -11.56
C PRO A 152 -3.78 7.57 -12.57
N GLU A 153 -2.99 8.06 -13.54
CA GLU A 153 -3.48 8.94 -14.62
C GLU A 153 -4.68 8.32 -15.35
N ASP A 154 -4.60 7.03 -15.66
CA ASP A 154 -5.72 6.24 -16.14
C ASP A 154 -6.35 5.42 -15.00
N VAL A 155 -7.39 6.01 -14.42
CA VAL A 155 -8.15 5.40 -13.33
C VAL A 155 -8.90 4.15 -13.81
N GLU A 156 -9.34 4.08 -15.05
CA GLU A 156 -10.08 2.92 -15.56
C GLU A 156 -9.19 1.68 -15.57
N LEU A 157 -7.91 1.83 -15.94
CA LEU A 157 -6.91 0.77 -15.93
C LEU A 157 -6.51 0.31 -14.52
N SER A 158 -6.88 1.05 -13.48
CA SER A 158 -6.67 0.65 -12.08
C SER A 158 -7.72 -0.35 -11.56
N PHE A 159 -8.70 -0.69 -12.40
CA PHE A 159 -9.72 -1.71 -12.12
C PHE A 159 -9.59 -2.89 -13.10
N ALA A 160 -9.95 -4.07 -12.61
CA ALA A 160 -10.09 -5.28 -13.41
C ALA A 160 -11.57 -5.55 -13.65
N TYR A 161 -11.91 -5.80 -14.91
CA TYR A 161 -13.27 -6.14 -15.33
C TYR A 161 -13.41 -7.66 -15.43
N GLY A 162 -14.55 -8.17 -14.95
CA GLY A 162 -14.85 -9.59 -15.02
C GLY A 162 -14.91 -10.08 -16.48
N LYS A 163 -14.72 -11.39 -16.67
CA LYS A 163 -14.78 -12.05 -17.98
C LYS A 163 -15.98 -13.00 -18.05
N GLY A 164 -16.46 -13.28 -19.27
CA GLY A 164 -17.59 -14.19 -19.50
C GLY A 164 -18.87 -13.70 -18.82
N PHE A 165 -19.59 -14.59 -18.14
CA PHE A 165 -20.84 -14.26 -17.44
C PHE A 165 -20.68 -13.25 -16.28
N ASN A 166 -19.44 -12.88 -15.91
CA ASN A 166 -19.14 -11.92 -14.84
C ASN A 166 -18.71 -10.54 -15.35
N PHE A 167 -18.97 -10.19 -16.62
CA PHE A 167 -18.50 -8.92 -17.22
C PHE A 167 -18.94 -7.65 -16.46
N ALA A 168 -20.03 -7.73 -15.69
CA ALA A 168 -20.51 -6.63 -14.86
C ALA A 168 -19.67 -6.38 -13.58
N ARG A 169 -18.78 -7.31 -13.20
CA ARG A 169 -17.96 -7.15 -11.99
C ARG A 169 -16.74 -6.27 -12.25
N VAL A 170 -16.47 -5.38 -11.31
CA VAL A 170 -15.34 -4.46 -11.32
C VAL A 170 -14.59 -4.61 -10.00
N SER A 171 -13.34 -5.07 -10.06
CA SER A 171 -12.48 -5.28 -8.88
C SER A 171 -11.28 -4.33 -8.92
N PRO A 172 -10.96 -3.60 -7.85
CA PRO A 172 -9.75 -2.78 -7.80
C PRO A 172 -8.47 -3.61 -7.96
N GLN A 173 -7.49 -3.10 -8.72
CA GLN A 173 -6.19 -3.78 -8.87
C GLN A 173 -5.24 -3.53 -7.69
N TYR A 174 -5.62 -2.71 -6.71
CA TYR A 174 -4.90 -2.48 -5.45
C TYR A 174 -5.87 -2.36 -4.27
N HIS A 175 -5.52 -3.01 -3.18
CA HIS A 175 -6.22 -3.01 -1.90
C HIS A 175 -5.27 -2.75 -0.74
N THR A 176 -5.75 -2.01 0.25
CA THR A 176 -5.11 -1.89 1.56
C THR A 176 -5.87 -2.73 2.58
N CYS A 177 -5.13 -3.56 3.32
CA CYS A 177 -5.61 -4.30 4.47
C CYS A 177 -5.12 -3.61 5.74
N TRP A 178 -5.99 -2.88 6.42
CA TRP A 178 -5.68 -2.18 7.67
C TRP A 178 -6.13 -3.01 8.86
N VAL A 179 -5.18 -3.47 9.68
CA VAL A 179 -5.43 -4.31 10.85
C VAL A 179 -5.26 -3.50 12.13
N ALA A 180 -6.26 -3.56 13.00
CA ALA A 180 -6.22 -2.98 14.34
C ALA A 180 -5.42 -3.92 15.28
N LEU A 181 -4.29 -3.46 15.83
CA LEU A 181 -3.53 -4.21 16.83
C LEU A 181 -3.99 -3.89 18.26
N THR A 182 -4.59 -2.71 18.45
CA THR A 182 -5.40 -2.37 19.63
C THR A 182 -6.80 -1.95 19.17
N ASP A 183 -7.77 -1.90 20.09
CA ASP A 183 -9.10 -1.41 19.76
C ASP A 183 -9.03 -0.01 19.12
N ALA A 184 -9.60 0.09 17.93
CA ALA A 184 -9.74 1.31 17.16
C ALA A 184 -11.18 1.83 17.28
N THR A 185 -11.31 3.06 17.75
CA THR A 185 -12.58 3.72 18.05
C THR A 185 -12.54 5.15 17.50
N PRO A 186 -13.69 5.83 17.33
CA PRO A 186 -13.71 7.25 17.01
C PRO A 186 -12.87 8.10 17.97
N ASP A 187 -12.80 7.69 19.24
CA ASP A 187 -12.10 8.43 20.29
C ASP A 187 -10.57 8.34 20.19
N ASN A 188 -10.03 7.29 19.56
CA ASN A 188 -8.59 7.10 19.38
C ASN A 188 -8.18 6.96 17.92
N SER A 189 -8.86 7.66 17.01
CA SER A 189 -8.49 7.71 15.59
C SER A 189 -8.74 6.40 14.84
N CYS A 190 -9.93 5.78 14.92
CA CYS A 190 -10.27 4.75 13.92
C CYS A 190 -10.28 5.34 12.50
N LEU A 191 -10.31 4.47 11.49
CA LEU A 191 -10.49 4.91 10.11
C LEU A 191 -11.86 5.54 9.92
N TYR A 192 -11.90 6.52 9.03
CA TYR A 192 -13.11 7.07 8.45
C TYR A 192 -13.01 6.95 6.94
N VAL A 193 -14.14 6.73 6.28
CA VAL A 193 -14.20 6.54 4.83
C VAL A 193 -15.37 7.28 4.20
N ILE A 194 -15.23 7.63 2.92
CA ILE A 194 -16.36 7.91 2.02
C ILE A 194 -16.61 6.64 1.20
N PRO A 195 -17.78 5.99 1.34
CA PRO A 195 -18.13 4.83 0.53
C PRO A 195 -18.17 5.17 -0.96
N LYS A 196 -17.82 4.21 -1.81
CA LYS A 196 -17.80 4.31 -3.27
C LYS A 196 -19.03 5.01 -3.86
N HIS A 197 -20.24 4.63 -3.45
CA HIS A 197 -21.49 5.20 -3.99
C HIS A 197 -21.69 6.70 -3.64
N ALA A 198 -20.99 7.21 -2.63
CA ALA A 198 -21.04 8.61 -2.20
C ALA A 198 -19.87 9.44 -2.75
N ASP A 199 -18.98 8.83 -3.53
CA ASP A 199 -17.78 9.47 -4.07
C ASP A 199 -17.84 9.53 -5.61
N PRO A 200 -18.15 10.70 -6.19
CA PRO A 200 -18.20 10.86 -7.64
C PRO A 200 -16.86 10.63 -8.35
N GLY A 201 -15.73 10.73 -7.64
CA GLY A 201 -14.37 10.56 -8.19
C GLY A 201 -13.83 9.14 -8.09
N TYR A 202 -14.56 8.22 -7.44
CA TYR A 202 -14.08 6.86 -7.18
C TYR A 202 -13.61 6.13 -8.45
N MET A 203 -14.47 6.10 -9.49
CA MET A 203 -14.21 5.44 -10.76
C MET A 203 -13.59 6.35 -11.83
N THR A 204 -13.65 7.68 -11.66
CA THR A 204 -13.35 8.63 -12.74
C THR A 204 -12.08 9.45 -12.52
N GLY A 205 -11.45 9.34 -11.35
CA GLY A 205 -10.37 10.25 -10.98
C GLY A 205 -10.87 11.49 -10.25
N ASP A 206 -9.93 12.09 -9.54
CA ASP A 206 -10.08 13.41 -8.94
C ASP A 206 -9.90 14.49 -10.01
N LEU A 207 -10.37 15.71 -9.72
CA LEU A 207 -10.28 16.83 -10.66
C LEU A 207 -9.21 17.81 -10.17
N ASP A 208 -8.35 18.28 -11.05
CA ASP A 208 -7.33 19.30 -10.70
C ASP A 208 -7.96 20.60 -10.14
N THR A 209 -9.23 20.83 -10.45
CA THR A 209 -9.96 22.06 -10.11
C THR A 209 -10.78 21.97 -8.82
N GLU A 210 -10.91 20.79 -8.20
CA GLU A 210 -11.77 20.58 -7.03
C GLU A 210 -11.16 19.53 -6.08
N ASP A 211 -11.07 19.87 -4.80
CA ASP A 211 -10.62 18.92 -3.77
C ASP A 211 -11.53 17.68 -3.71
N PRO A 212 -10.97 16.46 -3.63
CA PRO A 212 -11.76 15.22 -3.70
C PRO A 212 -12.83 15.11 -2.60
N LEU A 213 -12.49 15.56 -1.38
CA LEU A 213 -13.41 15.50 -0.26
C LEU A 213 -14.52 16.56 -0.41
N GLN A 214 -14.20 17.76 -0.90
CA GLN A 214 -15.20 18.78 -1.24
C GLN A 214 -16.15 18.31 -2.34
N ARG A 215 -15.62 17.62 -3.36
CA ARG A 215 -16.43 17.03 -4.43
C ARG A 215 -17.39 15.97 -3.90
N ALA A 216 -16.94 15.13 -2.98
CA ALA A 216 -17.76 14.09 -2.35
C ALA A 216 -18.77 14.65 -1.33
N LEU A 217 -18.43 15.74 -0.62
CA LEU A 217 -19.23 16.32 0.47
C LEU A 217 -19.78 17.71 0.12
N LYS A 218 -20.41 17.83 -1.05
CA LYS A 218 -20.82 19.11 -1.64
C LYS A 218 -21.97 19.81 -0.90
N LYS A 219 -22.83 19.04 -0.23
CA LYS A 219 -24.03 19.51 0.47
C LYS A 219 -24.09 18.93 1.88
N LYS A 220 -24.89 19.57 2.74
CA LYS A 220 -25.05 19.18 4.15
C LYS A 220 -25.46 17.71 4.34
N ASP A 221 -26.31 17.18 3.47
CA ASP A 221 -26.78 15.80 3.59
C ASP A 221 -25.69 14.78 3.24
N ASP A 222 -24.71 15.15 2.41
CA ASP A 222 -23.61 14.27 1.98
C ASP A 222 -22.70 13.87 3.15
N TYR A 223 -22.63 14.71 4.20
CA TYR A 223 -21.89 14.38 5.44
C TYR A 223 -22.44 13.13 6.14
N GLN A 224 -23.70 12.75 5.89
CA GLN A 224 -24.28 11.51 6.43
C GLN A 224 -23.72 10.26 5.75
N SER A 225 -22.99 10.40 4.64
CA SER A 225 -22.31 9.29 3.96
C SER A 225 -20.97 8.94 4.59
N ILE A 226 -20.41 9.80 5.43
CA ILE A 226 -19.18 9.50 6.18
C ILE A 226 -19.42 8.27 7.06
N ARG A 227 -18.49 7.30 7.03
CA ARG A 227 -18.51 6.12 7.88
C ARG A 227 -17.28 6.11 8.77
N ALA A 228 -17.49 6.01 10.09
CA ALA A 228 -16.44 5.58 11.00
C ALA A 228 -16.32 4.05 10.92
N VAL A 229 -15.10 3.54 10.97
CA VAL A 229 -14.77 2.11 10.88
C VAL A 229 -14.09 1.67 12.18
N PRO A 230 -14.83 1.57 13.30
CA PRO A 230 -14.28 1.05 14.54
C PRO A 230 -14.00 -0.45 14.41
N LEU A 231 -12.90 -0.90 15.00
CA LEU A 231 -12.46 -2.28 14.96
C LEU A 231 -11.93 -2.69 16.34
N GLN A 232 -12.28 -3.90 16.79
CA GLN A 232 -11.61 -4.51 17.93
C GLN A 232 -10.20 -4.94 17.54
N ALA A 233 -9.30 -5.09 18.51
CA ALA A 233 -7.98 -5.66 18.29
C ALA A 233 -8.09 -7.02 17.57
N GLY A 234 -7.36 -7.16 16.46
CA GLY A 234 -7.37 -8.32 15.57
C GLY A 234 -8.31 -8.18 14.37
N GLY A 235 -9.25 -7.24 14.42
CA GLY A 235 -10.13 -6.89 13.29
C GLY A 235 -9.39 -6.12 12.20
N ALA A 236 -9.94 -6.15 10.99
CA ALA A 236 -9.37 -5.45 9.85
C ALA A 236 -10.41 -4.81 8.95
N ALA A 237 -10.01 -3.71 8.29
CA ALA A 237 -10.71 -3.10 7.18
C ALA A 237 -9.93 -3.37 5.89
N ILE A 238 -10.61 -3.86 4.87
CA ILE A 238 -10.04 -4.10 3.54
C ILE A 238 -10.73 -3.13 2.60
N PHE A 239 -9.96 -2.26 1.95
CA PHE A 239 -10.51 -1.21 1.08
C PHE A 239 -9.70 -1.06 -0.20
N SER A 240 -10.39 -0.61 -1.25
CA SER A 240 -9.77 -0.22 -2.51
C SER A 240 -8.82 0.95 -2.33
N HIS A 241 -7.73 0.99 -3.11
CA HIS A 241 -6.88 2.18 -3.22
C HIS A 241 -7.61 3.48 -3.58
N ARG A 242 -8.82 3.37 -4.14
CA ARG A 242 -9.66 4.52 -4.50
C ARG A 242 -10.54 4.98 -3.37
N ILE A 243 -10.69 4.28 -2.23
CA ILE A 243 -11.53 4.83 -1.15
C ILE A 243 -10.87 6.08 -0.55
N ILE A 244 -11.62 7.19 -0.49
CA ILE A 244 -11.22 8.33 0.31
C ILE A 244 -11.31 7.91 1.78
N HIS A 245 -10.18 7.92 2.48
CA HIS A 245 -10.11 7.52 3.88
C HIS A 245 -9.12 8.39 4.67
N TRP A 246 -9.27 8.35 6.00
CA TRP A 246 -8.40 9.07 6.93
C TRP A 246 -8.42 8.45 8.32
N GLY A 247 -7.42 8.78 9.13
CA GLY A 247 -7.50 8.58 10.58
C GLY A 247 -7.90 9.89 11.25
N SER A 248 -9.00 9.89 12.00
CA SER A 248 -9.50 11.11 12.64
C SER A 248 -8.56 11.66 13.73
N ARG A 249 -8.79 12.88 14.19
CA ARG A 249 -8.22 13.33 15.47
C ARG A 249 -9.00 12.67 16.60
N GLY A 250 -8.30 11.98 17.49
CA GLY A 250 -8.91 11.41 18.69
C GLY A 250 -9.21 12.47 19.75
N ARG A 251 -9.97 12.08 20.78
CA ARG A 251 -10.20 12.92 21.96
C ARG A 251 -9.11 12.66 23.01
N LYS A 252 -8.70 13.70 23.74
CA LYS A 252 -7.83 13.52 24.92
C LYS A 252 -8.63 12.97 26.09
N GLY A 253 -8.03 12.12 26.90
CA GLY A 253 -8.66 11.59 28.11
C GLY A 253 -7.87 10.47 28.78
N PRO A 254 -7.98 10.33 30.11
CA PRO A 254 -7.28 9.28 30.87
C PRO A 254 -7.76 7.86 30.52
N ASP A 255 -8.94 7.74 29.91
CA ASP A 255 -9.56 6.50 29.44
C ASP A 255 -9.23 6.17 27.97
N VAL A 256 -8.62 7.12 27.24
CA VAL A 256 -8.29 6.95 25.82
C VAL A 256 -6.90 6.34 25.69
N ARG A 257 -6.84 5.18 25.04
CA ARG A 257 -5.59 4.44 24.78
C ARG A 257 -5.08 4.70 23.36
N PRO A 258 -3.75 4.67 23.13
CA PRO A 258 -3.20 4.75 21.79
C PRO A 258 -3.79 3.68 20.87
N ARG A 259 -4.10 4.07 19.64
CA ARG A 259 -4.47 3.14 18.57
C ARG A 259 -3.21 2.67 17.88
N ILE A 260 -3.04 1.36 17.81
CA ILE A 260 -1.94 0.71 17.10
C ILE A 260 -2.54 -0.02 15.91
N SER A 261 -2.01 0.23 14.72
CA SER A 261 -2.47 -0.41 13.49
C SER A 261 -1.31 -0.78 12.59
N ILE A 262 -1.50 -1.83 11.81
CA ILE A 262 -0.60 -2.24 10.73
C ILE A 262 -1.39 -2.34 9.42
N SER A 263 -0.93 -1.66 8.37
CA SER A 263 -1.50 -1.78 7.03
C SER A 263 -0.61 -2.65 6.15
N PHE A 264 -1.23 -3.33 5.20
CA PHE A 264 -0.54 -4.11 4.16
C PHE A 264 -1.18 -3.83 2.81
N ALA A 265 -0.36 -3.60 1.80
CA ALA A 265 -0.85 -3.41 0.45
C ALA A 265 -0.81 -4.69 -0.39
N TYR A 266 -1.88 -4.86 -1.17
CA TYR A 266 -2.08 -5.99 -2.06
C TYR A 266 -2.46 -5.49 -3.44
N SER A 267 -1.64 -5.79 -4.44
CA SER A 267 -1.87 -5.34 -5.80
C SER A 267 -1.68 -6.45 -6.82
N LYS A 268 -2.37 -6.32 -7.96
CA LYS A 268 -2.07 -7.12 -9.13
C LYS A 268 -0.65 -6.76 -9.58
N PRO A 269 0.27 -7.73 -9.79
CA PRO A 269 1.65 -7.43 -10.11
C PRO A 269 1.88 -6.61 -11.38
N SER A 270 0.93 -6.63 -12.32
CA SER A 270 0.96 -5.79 -13.53
C SER A 270 0.55 -4.34 -13.29
N PHE A 271 -0.13 -4.06 -12.17
CA PHE A 271 -0.53 -2.71 -11.77
C PHE A 271 0.53 -2.10 -10.85
N GLU A 272 0.82 -2.75 -9.73
CA GLU A 272 1.94 -2.39 -8.85
C GLU A 272 2.64 -3.67 -8.41
N PRO A 273 3.89 -3.89 -8.84
CA PRO A 273 4.62 -5.11 -8.48
C PRO A 273 5.16 -5.06 -7.06
N ASN A 274 5.60 -6.22 -6.56
CA ASN A 274 6.29 -6.27 -5.29
C ASN A 274 7.58 -5.44 -5.28
N TYR A 275 7.82 -4.70 -4.19
CA TYR A 275 9.00 -3.85 -4.03
C TYR A 275 10.31 -4.64 -4.06
N LEU A 276 10.32 -5.85 -3.49
CA LEU A 276 11.47 -6.74 -3.49
C LEU A 276 11.50 -7.57 -4.77
N LEU A 277 12.67 -7.62 -5.44
CA LEU A 277 12.85 -8.33 -6.71
C LEU A 277 12.55 -9.83 -6.63
N ARG A 278 12.79 -10.44 -5.47
CA ARG A 278 12.76 -11.88 -5.27
C ARG A 278 11.93 -12.30 -4.07
N LEU A 279 10.89 -11.52 -3.72
CA LEU A 279 9.99 -11.97 -2.67
C LEU A 279 9.31 -13.26 -3.12
N GLN A 280 9.62 -14.35 -2.44
CA GLN A 280 8.84 -15.58 -2.59
C GLN A 280 7.44 -15.31 -2.05
N SER A 281 6.43 -15.94 -2.63
CA SER A 281 5.05 -15.79 -2.16
C SER A 281 5.00 -16.03 -0.64
N PRO A 282 4.56 -15.04 0.17
CA PRO A 282 4.52 -15.15 1.63
C PRO A 282 3.65 -16.31 2.13
N SER A 283 2.78 -16.83 1.26
CA SER A 283 1.98 -18.03 1.50
C SER A 283 2.84 -19.30 1.71
N LYS A 284 4.04 -19.35 1.10
CA LYS A 284 4.94 -20.51 1.09
C LYS A 284 6.06 -20.41 2.12
N THR A 285 6.73 -19.27 2.18
CA THR A 285 7.93 -19.06 3.00
C THR A 285 7.98 -17.61 3.48
N PHE A 286 8.46 -17.39 4.70
CA PHE A 286 8.72 -16.02 5.16
C PHE A 286 9.99 -15.48 4.49
N PRO A 287 10.07 -14.16 4.24
CA PRO A 287 11.25 -13.57 3.63
C PRO A 287 12.46 -13.67 4.55
N GLU A 288 13.65 -13.60 3.96
CA GLU A 288 14.91 -13.53 4.69
C GLU A 288 14.95 -12.26 5.56
N VAL A 289 15.57 -12.34 6.73
CA VAL A 289 15.61 -11.22 7.70
C VAL A 289 16.21 -9.95 7.08
N LEU A 290 17.21 -10.12 6.20
CA LEU A 290 17.82 -8.99 5.49
C LEU A 290 16.83 -8.29 4.56
N ASP A 291 15.98 -9.04 3.86
CA ASP A 291 14.99 -8.45 2.97
C ASP A 291 13.91 -7.69 3.76
N ARG A 292 13.52 -8.19 4.94
CA ARG A 292 12.60 -7.50 5.87
C ARG A 292 13.19 -6.20 6.40
N LEU A 293 14.46 -6.22 6.81
CA LEU A 293 15.15 -5.04 7.33
C LEU A 293 15.32 -3.99 6.24
N HIS A 294 15.61 -4.44 5.04
CA HIS A 294 15.71 -3.58 3.87
C HIS A 294 14.34 -2.96 3.52
N LEU A 295 13.25 -3.73 3.61
CA LEU A 295 11.88 -3.26 3.46
C LEU A 295 11.52 -2.18 4.47
N ALA A 296 11.72 -2.46 5.76
CA ALA A 296 11.51 -1.48 6.82
C ALA A 296 12.29 -0.18 6.58
N SER A 297 13.57 -0.30 6.23
CA SER A 297 14.45 0.86 6.02
C SER A 297 13.98 1.73 4.87
N ALA A 298 13.58 1.13 3.74
CA ALA A 298 13.15 1.91 2.59
C ALA A 298 11.79 2.58 2.82
N GLN A 299 10.92 1.99 3.63
CA GLN A 299 9.66 2.63 4.03
C GLN A 299 9.90 3.78 5.01
N VAL A 300 10.85 3.65 5.93
CA VAL A 300 11.23 4.77 6.81
C VAL A 300 11.74 5.96 6.01
N ILE A 301 12.49 5.72 4.93
CA ILE A 301 12.96 6.76 4.02
C ILE A 301 11.78 7.34 3.21
N ALA A 302 10.97 6.47 2.60
CA ALA A 302 9.86 6.90 1.74
C ALA A 302 8.82 7.73 2.51
N TYR A 303 8.55 7.39 3.77
CA TYR A 303 7.53 8.04 4.61
C TYR A 303 8.15 8.82 5.78
N HIS A 304 9.36 9.37 5.63
CA HIS A 304 10.08 10.02 6.73
C HIS A 304 9.35 11.27 7.26
N ASP A 305 8.70 12.02 6.38
CA ASP A 305 7.84 13.17 6.69
C ASP A 305 6.68 12.78 7.63
N ARG A 306 6.15 11.56 7.47
CA ARG A 306 5.05 11.01 8.27
C ARG A 306 5.53 10.30 9.53
N PHE A 307 6.55 9.45 9.43
CA PHE A 307 7.08 8.71 10.58
C PHE A 307 7.85 9.59 11.56
N GLN A 308 8.37 10.73 11.09
CA GLN A 308 9.23 11.63 11.85
C GLN A 308 10.34 10.86 12.59
N PRO A 309 11.13 10.01 11.87
CA PRO A 309 12.16 9.20 12.50
C PRO A 309 13.21 10.10 13.15
N THR A 310 13.83 9.62 14.22
CA THR A 310 15.03 10.29 14.75
C THR A 310 16.14 10.28 13.70
N ILE A 311 17.01 11.29 13.72
CA ILE A 311 18.17 11.37 12.79
C ILE A 311 18.98 10.06 12.79
N PRO A 312 19.30 9.43 13.95
CA PRO A 312 19.96 8.12 13.95
C PRO A 312 19.18 7.02 13.23
N ALA A 313 17.86 6.94 13.41
CA ALA A 313 17.03 5.92 12.76
C ALA A 313 16.94 6.14 11.25
N LEU A 314 16.84 7.39 10.79
CA LEU A 314 16.84 7.73 9.37
C LEU A 314 18.20 7.43 8.74
N ARG A 315 19.30 7.82 9.39
CA ARG A 315 20.68 7.51 8.98
C ARG A 315 20.91 6.01 8.85
N ASP A 316 20.51 5.24 9.86
CA ASP A 316 20.65 3.78 9.86
C ASP A 316 19.85 3.16 8.69
N SER A 317 18.62 3.63 8.48
CA SER A 317 17.75 3.18 7.39
C SER A 317 18.37 3.47 6.02
N TYR A 318 18.88 4.69 5.83
CA TYR A 318 19.56 5.07 4.59
C TYR A 318 20.82 4.25 4.35
N LYS A 319 21.67 4.04 5.37
CA LYS A 319 22.88 3.21 5.28
C LYS A 319 22.55 1.77 4.85
N ILE A 320 21.54 1.16 5.46
CA ILE A 320 21.07 -0.19 5.12
C ILE A 320 20.48 -0.22 3.70
N PHE A 321 19.67 0.78 3.35
CA PHE A 321 19.07 0.89 2.03
C PHE A 321 20.14 0.99 0.92
N LYS A 322 21.09 1.94 1.05
CA LYS A 322 22.15 2.15 0.07
C LYS A 322 22.95 0.89 -0.19
N TYR A 323 23.30 0.15 0.86
CA TYR A 323 24.11 -1.07 0.75
C TYR A 323 23.37 -2.21 0.01
N PHE A 324 22.08 -2.38 0.27
CA PHE A 324 21.29 -3.48 -0.29
C PHE A 324 20.42 -3.10 -1.50
N LYS A 325 20.52 -1.86 -2.00
CA LYS A 325 19.62 -1.29 -3.02
C LYS A 325 19.38 -2.18 -4.24
N THR A 326 20.36 -3.00 -4.62
CA THR A 326 20.27 -3.99 -5.72
C THR A 326 19.18 -5.05 -5.53
N ARG A 327 18.61 -5.17 -4.32
CA ARG A 327 17.48 -6.06 -4.00
C ARG A 327 16.11 -5.48 -4.36
N TYR A 328 15.98 -4.16 -4.56
CA TYR A 328 14.73 -3.52 -5.00
C TYR A 328 14.54 -3.55 -6.51
N ARG A 329 13.26 -3.62 -6.92
CA ARG A 329 12.86 -3.26 -8.28
C ARG A 329 13.26 -1.81 -8.54
N HIS A 330 13.75 -1.55 -9.75
CA HIS A 330 14.21 -0.22 -10.15
C HIS A 330 13.15 0.86 -9.89
N GLN A 331 11.87 0.53 -10.14
CA GLN A 331 10.74 1.42 -9.93
C GLN A 331 10.68 1.99 -8.50
N TYR A 332 10.90 1.17 -7.47
CA TYR A 332 10.86 1.65 -6.10
C TYR A 332 12.05 2.55 -5.74
N ARG A 333 13.19 2.42 -6.43
CA ARG A 333 14.34 3.31 -6.20
C ARG A 333 14.07 4.75 -6.64
N LYS A 334 13.20 4.96 -7.63
CA LYS A 334 12.82 6.31 -8.09
C LYS A 334 11.93 7.06 -7.09
N ARG A 335 11.25 6.35 -6.17
CA ARG A 335 10.43 6.94 -5.09
C ARG A 335 11.27 7.40 -3.89
N LEU A 336 12.57 7.16 -3.93
CA LEU A 336 13.50 7.50 -2.86
C LEU A 336 14.38 8.67 -3.34
N PRO A 337 14.95 9.46 -2.41
CA PRO A 337 15.75 10.63 -2.77
C PRO A 337 16.79 10.28 -3.84
N PRO A 338 16.99 11.15 -4.85
CA PRO A 338 17.85 10.85 -5.99
C PRO A 338 19.22 10.34 -5.53
N GLU A 339 19.65 9.20 -6.11
CA GLU A 339 20.92 8.54 -5.76
C GLU A 339 22.15 9.43 -6.04
N ASP A 340 21.99 10.39 -6.96
CA ASP A 340 23.00 11.33 -7.42
C ASP A 340 22.56 12.76 -7.07
N ALA A 341 22.61 13.11 -5.79
CA ALA A 341 22.67 14.51 -5.40
C ALA A 341 24.05 15.04 -5.85
N THR A 342 24.17 15.34 -7.14
CA THR A 342 25.30 16.09 -7.71
C THR A 342 25.45 17.46 -7.03
N GLU A 343 24.39 17.95 -6.37
CA GLU A 343 24.45 19.10 -5.46
C GLU A 343 25.01 18.76 -4.06
N ALA A 344 24.70 17.58 -3.47
CA ALA A 344 25.32 17.15 -2.20
C ALA A 344 26.79 16.75 -2.38
N GLU A 345 27.16 16.13 -3.51
CA GLU A 345 28.56 15.93 -3.91
C GLU A 345 29.28 17.26 -4.22
N GLY A 346 28.56 18.28 -4.71
CA GLY A 346 29.10 19.63 -4.91
C GLY A 346 29.36 20.39 -3.61
N ASN A 347 28.57 20.12 -2.56
CA ASN A 347 28.74 20.68 -1.22
C ASN A 347 29.70 19.86 -0.33
N ALA A 348 29.86 18.57 -0.61
CA ALA A 348 30.84 17.72 0.05
C ALA A 348 32.25 18.08 -0.45
N ARG A 349 33.12 18.54 0.46
CA ARG A 349 34.51 18.86 0.14
C ARG A 349 35.21 17.63 -0.46
N ASP A 350 36.04 17.86 -1.48
CA ASP A 350 36.92 16.84 -2.08
C ASP A 350 37.65 16.06 -0.97
N GLY A 351 37.35 14.77 -0.83
CA GLY A 351 37.82 13.91 0.28
C GLY A 351 36.78 13.54 1.36
N SER A 352 35.49 13.79 1.15
CA SER A 352 34.40 13.36 2.04
C SER A 352 34.32 11.83 2.14
N SER A 353 34.14 11.33 3.36
CA SER A 353 33.93 9.90 3.61
C SER A 353 32.51 9.49 3.21
N GLY A 354 32.27 8.18 3.04
CA GLY A 354 30.92 7.67 2.79
C GLY A 354 29.92 8.00 3.90
N GLU A 355 30.37 8.29 5.12
CA GLU A 355 29.54 8.74 6.23
C GLU A 355 29.14 10.21 6.09
N ASP A 356 30.03 11.07 5.58
CA ASP A 356 29.73 12.49 5.34
C ASP A 356 28.66 12.67 4.26
N LEU A 357 28.66 11.80 3.23
CA LEU A 357 27.62 11.78 2.20
C LEU A 357 26.26 11.34 2.74
N ILE A 358 26.23 10.39 3.68
CA ILE A 358 24.98 9.98 4.33
C ILE A 358 24.43 11.13 5.16
N GLU A 359 25.30 11.85 5.88
CA GLU A 359 24.88 12.98 6.71
C GLU A 359 24.28 14.10 5.87
N ALA A 360 24.94 14.48 4.77
CA ALA A 360 24.45 15.49 3.84
C ALA A 360 23.08 15.12 3.23
N MET A 361 22.87 13.85 2.87
CA MET A 361 21.58 13.41 2.34
C MET A 361 20.49 13.34 3.40
N VAL A 362 20.82 12.98 4.65
CA VAL A 362 19.86 13.03 5.76
C VAL A 362 19.49 14.48 6.06
N GLU A 363 20.44 15.41 6.04
CA GLU A 363 20.18 16.85 6.17
C GLU A 363 19.28 17.34 5.02
N GLU A 364 19.59 16.99 3.76
CA GLU A 364 18.77 17.34 2.60
C GLU A 364 17.34 16.78 2.72
N MET A 365 17.17 15.52 3.17
CA MET A 365 15.86 14.94 3.44
C MET A 365 15.08 15.66 4.54
N LEU A 366 15.76 16.23 5.54
CA LEU A 366 15.12 16.97 6.62
C LEU A 366 14.80 18.42 6.24
N GLU A 367 15.57 19.01 5.31
CA GLU A 367 15.40 20.37 4.81
C GLU A 367 14.40 20.46 3.65
N SER A 368 14.26 19.38 2.88
CA SER A 368 13.28 19.30 1.82
C SER A 368 11.89 19.09 2.41
N GLU A 369 10.97 20.01 2.11
CA GLU A 369 9.55 19.68 2.09
C GLU A 369 9.30 18.74 0.89
N TYR A 370 9.84 17.51 0.93
CA TYR A 370 9.23 16.42 0.19
C TYR A 370 7.91 16.13 0.88
N LEU A 371 6.93 17.01 0.65
CA LEU A 371 5.56 16.59 0.72
C LEU A 371 5.49 15.43 -0.25
N ILE A 372 5.26 14.24 0.27
CA ILE A 372 4.45 13.27 -0.45
C ILE A 372 3.08 13.96 -0.56
N GLN A 373 2.97 14.96 -1.45
CA GLN A 373 1.84 15.03 -2.35
C GLN A 373 1.78 13.64 -2.95
N ASP A 374 0.59 13.06 -3.01
CA ASP A 374 0.32 11.65 -3.29
C ASP A 374 0.78 11.20 -4.71
N ASP A 375 1.95 11.65 -5.20
CA ASP A 375 2.73 11.33 -6.38
C ASP A 375 3.24 9.86 -6.35
N PHE A 376 2.34 8.94 -6.04
CA PHE A 376 2.43 7.56 -6.53
C PHE A 376 2.32 7.49 -8.07
N ASP A 377 2.08 8.64 -8.72
CA ASP A 377 1.41 8.76 -10.01
C ASP A 377 2.33 8.78 -11.24
N LYS A 378 3.59 9.23 -11.16
CA LYS A 378 4.44 9.39 -12.36
C LYS A 378 5.02 8.10 -12.96
N MET A 379 4.91 6.96 -12.27
CA MET A 379 5.65 5.75 -12.66
C MET A 379 4.92 4.81 -13.61
N ALA A 380 3.59 4.89 -13.69
CA ALA A 380 2.81 4.01 -14.58
C ALA A 380 2.93 4.42 -16.07
N ALA A 381 3.21 5.69 -16.35
CA ALA A 381 3.29 6.23 -17.71
C ALA A 381 4.66 6.04 -18.39
N GLU A 382 5.77 6.03 -17.64
CA GLU A 382 7.12 5.99 -18.22
C GLU A 382 7.55 4.63 -18.81
N GLU A 383 6.85 3.53 -18.50
CA GLU A 383 7.19 2.19 -19.02
C GLU A 383 6.41 1.75 -20.27
N ALA A 384 5.52 2.60 -20.81
CA ALA A 384 4.92 2.38 -22.13
C ALA A 384 5.84 2.82 -23.28
N GLY A 385 7.16 2.59 -23.14
CA GLY A 385 8.21 2.94 -24.10
C GLY A 385 8.04 2.32 -25.48
N GLY A 386 7.12 2.89 -26.25
CA GLY A 386 7.06 2.97 -27.69
C GLY A 386 6.61 4.39 -28.01
N ASP A 387 6.92 4.90 -29.21
CA ASP A 387 6.28 6.13 -29.69
C ASP A 387 4.77 6.07 -29.38
N PRO A 388 4.14 7.18 -28.94
CA PRO A 388 2.71 7.19 -28.66
C PRO A 388 2.02 6.55 -29.88
N PRO A 389 1.21 5.48 -29.69
CA PRO A 389 0.43 4.98 -30.81
C PRO A 389 -0.40 6.17 -31.29
N ASP A 390 -0.32 6.43 -32.59
CA ASP A 390 -1.16 7.40 -33.28
C ASP A 390 -2.57 7.30 -32.69
N GLU A 391 -3.20 8.41 -32.29
CA GLU A 391 -4.49 8.40 -31.56
C GLU A 391 -5.60 7.64 -32.32
N GLY A 392 -5.37 7.31 -33.60
CA GLY A 392 -6.13 6.33 -34.38
C GLY A 392 -6.04 4.87 -33.91
N ASP A 393 -4.88 4.35 -33.51
CA ASP A 393 -4.67 2.89 -33.27
C ASP A 393 -5.35 2.39 -31.98
N ALA A 394 -5.48 3.23 -30.94
CA ALA A 394 -6.22 2.87 -29.73
C ALA A 394 -7.74 2.85 -29.95
N SER A 395 -8.25 3.75 -30.81
CA SER A 395 -9.65 3.78 -31.24
C SER A 395 -9.96 2.59 -32.15
N ASP A 396 -9.05 2.26 -33.07
CA ASP A 396 -9.19 1.15 -34.01
C ASP A 396 -9.12 -0.21 -33.30
N ARG A 397 -8.32 -0.34 -32.23
CA ARG A 397 -8.30 -1.54 -31.37
C ARG A 397 -9.58 -1.69 -30.55
N LEU A 398 -10.14 -0.60 -30.06
CA LEU A 398 -11.43 -0.61 -29.36
C LEU A 398 -12.58 -0.93 -30.33
N GLU A 399 -12.55 -0.39 -31.56
CA GLU A 399 -13.52 -0.72 -32.62
C GLU A 399 -13.40 -2.17 -33.08
N ALA A 400 -12.20 -2.72 -33.27
CA ALA A 400 -11.99 -4.13 -33.60
C ALA A 400 -12.50 -5.06 -32.50
N THR A 401 -12.26 -4.71 -31.22
CA THR A 401 -12.76 -5.49 -30.07
C THR A 401 -14.29 -5.42 -29.97
N LEU A 402 -14.90 -4.31 -30.40
CA LEU A 402 -16.35 -4.13 -30.42
C LEU A 402 -17.03 -4.80 -31.63
N GLU A 403 -16.36 -4.84 -32.79
CA GLU A 403 -16.79 -5.60 -33.96
C GLU A 403 -16.75 -7.11 -33.67
N ASP A 404 -15.67 -7.60 -33.04
CA ASP A 404 -15.58 -8.99 -32.58
C ASP A 404 -16.69 -9.34 -31.56
N LEU A 405 -17.07 -8.39 -30.70
CA LEU A 405 -18.20 -8.53 -29.76
C LEU A 405 -19.55 -8.58 -30.49
N HIS A 406 -19.74 -7.73 -31.51
CA HIS A 406 -20.96 -7.67 -32.31
C HIS A 406 -21.12 -8.96 -33.14
N ASP A 407 -20.03 -9.47 -33.71
CA ASP A 407 -19.99 -10.73 -34.45
C ASP A 407 -20.24 -11.94 -33.55
N ALA A 408 -19.76 -11.92 -32.31
CA ALA A 408 -20.03 -12.95 -31.30
C ALA A 408 -21.50 -12.94 -30.83
N ILE A 409 -22.13 -11.76 -30.77
CA ILE A 409 -23.52 -11.57 -30.38
C ILE A 409 -24.48 -11.95 -31.53
N GLU A 410 -24.19 -11.57 -32.78
CA GLU A 410 -24.98 -11.98 -33.96
C GLU A 410 -24.93 -13.49 -34.19
N LYS A 411 -23.81 -14.14 -33.85
CA LYS A 411 -23.68 -15.61 -33.90
C LYS A 411 -24.35 -16.32 -32.71
N SER A 412 -24.75 -15.58 -31.67
CA SER A 412 -25.54 -16.11 -30.55
C SER A 412 -27.03 -16.05 -30.87
N THR A 413 -27.56 -17.09 -31.51
CA THR A 413 -29.00 -17.23 -31.73
C THR A 413 -29.70 -17.55 -30.40
N TYR A 414 -30.05 -16.53 -29.62
CA TYR A 414 -31.07 -16.64 -28.57
C TYR A 414 -31.95 -15.38 -28.58
N GLU A 415 -33.09 -15.52 -29.24
CA GLU A 415 -34.26 -14.67 -29.06
C GLU A 415 -34.75 -14.87 -27.63
N GLU A 416 -34.66 -13.85 -26.76
CA GLU A 416 -35.73 -13.49 -25.79
C GLU A 416 -35.41 -12.34 -24.80
N ASP A 417 -34.22 -11.73 -24.78
CA ASP A 417 -33.93 -10.72 -23.74
C ASP A 417 -34.06 -9.25 -24.20
N GLN A 418 -35.28 -8.68 -24.07
CA GLN A 418 -35.59 -7.28 -24.39
C GLN A 418 -34.78 -6.26 -23.56
N GLU A 419 -34.33 -6.64 -22.36
CA GLU A 419 -33.61 -5.77 -21.43
C GLU A 419 -32.14 -5.56 -21.86
N VAL A 420 -31.53 -6.60 -22.44
CA VAL A 420 -30.20 -6.55 -23.04
C VAL A 420 -30.22 -5.67 -24.31
N GLN A 421 -31.25 -5.82 -25.15
CA GLN A 421 -31.42 -4.99 -26.35
C GLN A 421 -31.61 -3.50 -26.01
N SER A 422 -32.40 -3.19 -24.98
CA SER A 422 -32.59 -1.83 -24.45
C SER A 422 -31.28 -1.20 -23.96
N SER A 423 -30.48 -1.97 -23.21
CA SER A 423 -29.19 -1.52 -22.67
C SER A 423 -28.15 -1.27 -23.76
N LEU A 424 -28.15 -2.09 -24.82
CA LEU A 424 -27.27 -1.93 -25.99
C LEU A 424 -27.63 -0.70 -26.83
N ILE A 425 -28.93 -0.38 -26.98
CA ILE A 425 -29.39 0.85 -27.66
C ILE A 425 -28.93 2.09 -26.88
N SER A 426 -29.07 2.08 -25.55
CA SER A 426 -28.64 3.18 -24.69
C SER A 426 -27.12 3.41 -24.76
N LEU A 427 -26.33 2.34 -24.82
CA LEU A 427 -24.87 2.41 -24.97
C LEU A 427 -24.46 2.94 -26.35
N ARG A 428 -25.13 2.51 -27.44
CA ARG A 428 -24.93 3.07 -28.79
C ARG A 428 -25.21 4.57 -28.84
N ASP A 429 -26.26 5.03 -28.17
CA ASP A 429 -26.62 6.45 -28.12
C ASP A 429 -25.66 7.27 -27.25
N ALA A 430 -25.09 6.69 -26.20
CA ALA A 430 -24.02 7.32 -25.43
C ALA A 430 -22.74 7.53 -26.26
N ILE A 431 -22.35 6.52 -27.06
CA ILE A 431 -21.17 6.57 -27.93
C ILE A 431 -21.37 7.60 -29.06
N ARG A 432 -22.54 7.66 -29.69
CA ARG A 432 -22.86 8.69 -30.70
C ARG A 432 -22.81 10.10 -30.14
N ARG A 433 -23.28 10.30 -28.91
CA ARG A 433 -23.21 11.60 -28.21
C ARG A 433 -21.78 12.00 -27.85
N SER A 434 -20.92 11.03 -27.54
CA SER A 434 -19.47 11.23 -27.34
C SER A 434 -18.77 11.67 -28.64
N LYS A 435 -19.02 10.99 -29.77
CA LYS A 435 -18.45 11.37 -31.08
C LYS A 435 -18.90 12.78 -31.54
N HIS A 436 -20.14 13.19 -31.26
CA HIS A 436 -20.64 14.52 -31.64
C HIS A 436 -20.07 15.66 -30.77
N ARG A 437 -19.58 15.36 -29.55
CA ARG A 437 -18.87 16.32 -28.68
C ARG A 437 -17.39 16.46 -28.99
N ARG A 438 -16.79 15.55 -29.76
CA ARG A 438 -15.37 15.62 -30.18
C ARG A 438 -15.17 16.34 -31.53
N ASN A 439 -16.22 16.50 -32.33
CA ASN A 439 -16.19 17.18 -33.63
C ASN A 439 -16.69 18.64 -33.60
N ASN A 440 -16.91 19.20 -32.40
CA ASN A 440 -17.14 20.62 -32.12
C ASN A 440 -16.16 21.03 -31.02
#